data_AF-A0A8S9WF60-F1
#
_entry.id   AF-A0A8S9WF60-F1
#
_cell.length_a   1.000
_cell.length_b   1.000
_cell.length_c   1.000
_cell.angle_alpha   90.00
_cell.angle_beta   90.00
_cell.angle_gamma   90.00
#
_symmetry.space_group_name_H-M   'P 1'
#
loop_
_entity.id
_entity.type
_entity.pdbx_description
1 polymer ?
#
loop_
_entity_poly.entity_id
_entity_poly.type
_entity_poly.pdbx_seq_one_letter_code
_entity_poly.pdbx_strand_id
1 'polypeptide(L)' 'MINLDDQSIEFPCLHCGFYNTILYKQARLKDVIICPGCKSNIQLDVQMDECQKAEWAIRKAMHELKKNSNRNIEIKINL' A
#
# COMPACT_ATOMS: atom_id res chain seq x y z
N MET A 1 -10.17 -8.91 9.21
CA MET A 1 -10.23 -7.87 8.17
C MET A 1 -8.80 -7.57 7.77
N ILE A 2 -8.45 -7.57 6.47
CA ILE A 2 -7.07 -7.30 6.04
C ILE A 2 -6.84 -5.79 6.19
N ASN A 3 -5.84 -5.43 6.98
CA ASN A 3 -5.40 -4.05 7.15
C ASN A 3 -3.98 -3.93 6.58
N LEU A 4 -3.78 -3.00 5.65
CA LEU A 4 -2.48 -2.75 5.02
C LEU A 4 -1.74 -1.58 5.66
N ASP A 5 -2.33 -0.87 6.61
CA ASP A 5 -1.86 0.44 7.08
C ASP A 5 -0.40 0.49 7.54
N ASP A 6 0.08 -0.59 8.17
CA ASP A 6 1.44 -0.69 8.69
C ASP A 6 2.41 -1.39 7.72
N GLN A 7 1.95 -1.70 6.50
CA GLN A 7 2.80 -2.25 5.44
C GLN A 7 3.65 -1.15 4.82
N SER A 8 4.93 -1.45 4.58
CA SER A 8 5.86 -0.53 3.94
C SER A 8 5.77 -0.59 2.42
N ILE A 9 5.84 0.57 1.77
CA ILE A 9 5.90 0.74 0.32
C ILE A 9 7.14 1.57 0.01
N GLU A 10 7.85 1.20 -1.06
CA GLU A 10 9.01 1.93 -1.55
C GLU A 10 8.72 2.59 -2.90
N PHE A 11 9.21 3.82 -3.07
CA PHE A 11 9.10 4.53 -4.35
C PHE A 11 10.26 5.53 -4.56
N PRO A 12 10.69 5.77 -5.80
CA PRO A 12 11.73 6.74 -6.10
C PRO A 12 11.22 8.17 -5.97
N CYS A 13 12.02 9.05 -5.38
CA CYS A 13 11.80 10.50 -5.41
C CYS A 13 11.92 11.02 -6.85
N LEU A 14 10.90 11.73 -7.33
CA LEU A 14 10.89 12.30 -8.69
C LEU A 14 11.95 13.39 -8.91
N HIS A 15 12.49 13.99 -7.84
CA HIS A 15 13.51 15.04 -7.93
C HIS A 15 14.95 14.52 -7.94
N CYS A 16 15.26 13.51 -7.12
CA CYS A 16 16.64 13.05 -6.93
C CYS A 16 16.84 11.54 -7.09
N GLY A 17 15.79 10.78 -7.37
CA GLY A 17 15.85 9.32 -7.50
C GLY A 17 16.03 8.54 -6.20
N PHE A 18 16.19 9.22 -5.05
CA PHE A 18 16.30 8.55 -3.75
C PHE A 18 15.03 7.74 -3.44
N TYR A 19 15.18 6.47 -3.08
CA TYR A 19 14.07 5.60 -2.72
C TYR A 19 13.56 5.91 -1.32
N ASN A 20 12.29 6.31 -1.22
CA ASN A 20 11.62 6.59 0.04
C ASN A 20 10.82 5.36 0.46
N THR A 21 10.87 5.04 1.74
CA THR A 21 10.01 4.02 2.35
C THR A 21 8.94 4.72 3.17
N ILE A 22 7.67 4.41 2.91
CA ILE A 22 6.51 4.95 3.63
C ILE A 22 5.59 3.83 4.07
N LEU A 23 4.74 4.11 5.06
CA LEU A 23 3.65 3.22 5.42
C LEU A 23 2.48 3.41 4.45
N TYR A 24 1.77 2.33 4.14
CA TYR A 24 0.59 2.35 3.29
C TYR A 24 -0.46 3.36 3.77
N LYS A 25 -0.63 3.52 5.10
CA LYS A 25 -1.55 4.52 5.65
C LYS A 25 -1.18 5.95 5.26
N GLN A 26 0.11 6.27 5.15
CA GLN A 26 0.59 7.60 4.75
C GLN A 26 0.22 7.86 3.29
N ALA A 27 0.38 6.86 2.41
CA ALA A 27 -0.07 6.94 1.03
C ALA A 27 -1.60 7.08 0.93
N ARG A 28 -2.36 6.28 1.68
CA ARG A 28 -3.83 6.31 1.68
C ARG A 28 -4.39 7.64 2.17
N LEU A 29 -3.80 8.21 3.22
CA LEU A 29 -4.21 9.49 3.80
C LEU A 29 -3.67 10.70 3.01
N LYS A 30 -2.86 10.45 1.98
CA LYS A 30 -2.22 11.47 1.15
C LYS A 30 -1.37 12.42 1.99
N ASP A 31 -0.58 11.86 2.92
CA ASP A 31 0.33 12.62 3.77
C ASP A 31 1.42 13.30 2.92
N VAL A 32 2.01 14.35 3.50
CA VAL A 32 3.24 14.96 2.98
C VAL A 32 4.43 14.32 3.68
N ILE A 33 5.41 13.86 2.91
CA ILE A 33 6.69 13.39 3.44
C ILE A 33 7.84 14.28 2.99
N ILE A 34 8.95 14.25 3.71
CA ILE A 34 10.18 14.94 3.32
C ILE A 34 11.16 13.91 2.77
N CYS A 35 11.64 14.11 1.54
CA CYS A 35 12.65 13.23 0.96
C CYS A 35 13.96 13.33 1.74
N PRO A 36 14.54 12.22 2.24
CA PRO A 36 15.83 12.26 2.94
C PRO A 36 16.99 12.72 2.04
N GLY A 37 16.93 12.43 0.73
CA GLY A 37 17.96 12.78 -0.25
C GLY A 37 18.00 14.27 -0.59
N CYS A 38 16.95 14.82 -1.20
CA CYS A 38 16.92 16.22 -1.65
C CYS A 38 16.18 17.19 -0.71
N LYS A 39 15.59 16.70 0.39
CA LYS A 39 14.80 17.49 1.35
C LYS A 39 13.56 18.17 0.77
N SER A 40 13.12 17.78 -0.43
CA SER A 40 11.85 18.27 -1.00
C SER A 40 10.65 17.66 -0.27
N ASN A 41 9.60 18.44 -0.11
CA ASN A 41 8.28 17.93 0.27
C ASN A 41 7.69 17.12 -0.88
N ILE A 42 7.27 15.89 -0.62
CA ILE A 42 6.57 15.03 -1.56
C ILE A 42 5.14 14.90 -1.06
N GLN A 43 4.19 15.42 -1.84
CA GLN A 43 2.77 15.13 -1.65
C GLN A 43 2.51 13.71 -2.15
N LEU A 44 2.06 12.82 -1.27
CA LEU A 44 1.63 11.48 -1.66
C LEU A 44 0.25 11.54 -2.31
N ASP A 45 0.14 12.19 -3.46
CA ASP A 45 -1.10 12.19 -4.22
C ASP A 45 -1.12 10.96 -5.13
N VAL A 46 -1.70 9.89 -4.59
CA VAL A 46 -2.01 8.72 -5.40
C VAL A 46 -3.19 9.10 -6.28
N GLN A 47 -2.92 9.45 -7.54
CA GLN A 47 -3.97 9.72 -8.51
C GLN A 47 -4.97 8.54 -8.52
N MET A 48 -6.27 8.84 -8.54
CA MET A 48 -7.35 7.85 -8.72
C MET A 48 -7.46 6.75 -7.63
N ASP A 49 -7.12 7.02 -6.37
CA ASP A 49 -7.35 6.13 -5.23
C ASP A 49 -6.76 4.71 -5.41
N GLU A 50 -5.59 4.58 -6.05
CA GLU A 50 -4.95 3.28 -6.33
C GLU A 50 -4.72 2.44 -5.06
N CYS A 51 -4.48 3.08 -3.91
CA CYS A 51 -4.46 2.37 -2.63
C CYS A 51 -5.78 1.63 -2.40
N GLN A 52 -6.92 2.34 -2.46
CA GLN A 52 -8.23 1.73 -2.22
C GLN A 52 -8.54 0.62 -3.25
N LYS A 53 -8.13 0.79 -4.52
CA LYS A 53 -8.25 -0.24 -5.54
C LYS A 53 -7.42 -1.48 -5.20
N ALA A 54 -6.18 -1.31 -4.77
CA ALA A 54 -5.31 -2.41 -4.36
C ALA A 54 -5.90 -3.18 -3.16
N GLU A 55 -6.40 -2.46 -2.16
CA GLU A 55 -7.06 -3.07 -1.00
C GLU A 55 -8.30 -3.87 -1.42
N TRP A 56 -9.13 -3.29 -2.30
CA TRP A 56 -10.31 -3.96 -2.83
C TRP A 56 -9.95 -5.21 -3.65
N ALA A 57 -8.92 -5.15 -4.48
CA ALA A 57 -8.46 -6.29 -5.27
C ALA A 57 -8.00 -7.46 -4.38
N ILE A 58 -7.23 -7.17 -3.33
CA ILE A 58 -6.80 -8.18 -2.35
C ILE A 58 -8.01 -8.79 -1.63
N ARG A 59 -8.97 -7.94 -1.20
CA ARG A 59 -10.21 -8.41 -0.56
C ARG A 59 -11.02 -9.32 -1.48
N LYS A 60 -11.16 -8.95 -2.76
CA LYS A 60 -11.86 -9.74 -3.77
C LYS A 60 -11.17 -11.09 -3.99
N ALA A 61 -9.86 -11.09 -4.18
CA ALA A 61 -9.08 -12.33 -4.34
C ALA A 61 -9.26 -13.27 -3.13
N MET A 62 -9.21 -12.72 -1.93
CA MET A 62 -9.43 -13.47 -0.68
C MET A 62 -10.86 -14.00 -0.54
N HIS A 63 -11.86 -13.24 -0.99
CA HIS A 63 -13.24 -13.70 -1.01
C HIS A 63 -13.41 -14.87 -1.98
N GLU A 64 -12.87 -14.78 -3.19
CA GLU A 64 -12.92 -15.85 -4.18
C GLU A 64 -12.16 -17.11 -3.72
N LEU A 65 -11.01 -16.96 -3.07
CA LEU A 65 -10.28 -18.09 -2.47
C LEU A 65 -11.12 -18.80 -1.40
N LYS A 66 -11.80 -18.05 -0.53
CA LYS A 66 -12.69 -18.63 0.49
C LYS A 66 -13.89 -19.32 -0.14
N LYS A 67 -14.51 -18.70 -1.15
CA LYS A 67 -15.69 -19.22 -1.84
C LYS A 67 -15.41 -20.54 -2.55
N ASN A 68 -14.24 -20.66 -3.19
CA ASN A 68 -13.84 -21.85 -3.94
C ASN A 68 -13.19 -22.94 -3.07
N SER A 69 -12.96 -22.69 -1.79
CA SER A 69 -12.39 -23.66 -0.87
C SER A 69 -13.48 -24.36 -0.04
N ASN A 70 -13.66 -25.67 -0.24
CA ASN A 70 -14.55 -26.52 0.57
C ASN A 70 -14.02 -26.81 2.00
N ARG A 71 -12.92 -26.18 2.41
CA ARG A 71 -12.33 -26.30 3.76
C ARG A 71 -12.05 -24.92 4.32
N ASN A 72 -12.14 -24.78 5.64
CA ASN A 72 -11.62 -23.63 6.37
C ASN A 72 -10.09 -23.62 6.21
N ILE A 73 -9.58 -22.82 5.27
CA ILE A 73 -8.14 -22.62 5.08
C ILE A 73 -7.75 -21.35 5.83
N GLU A 74 -6.84 -21.49 6.79
CA GLU A 74 -6.10 -20.35 7.33
C GLU A 74 -5.04 -19.92 6.32
N ILE A 75 -5.29 -18.80 5.64
CA ILE A 75 -4.33 -18.19 4.73
C ILE A 75 -3.50 -17.18 5.53
N LYS A 76 -2.23 -17.51 5.78
CA LYS A 76 -1.24 -16.56 6.31
C LYS A 76 -0.58 -15.85 5.15
N ILE A 77 -0.78 -14.54 5.06
CA ILE A 77 -0.07 -13.68 4.11
C ILE A 77 1.04 -12.98 4.90
N ASN A 78 2.29 -13.30 4.59
CA ASN A 78 3.43 -12.51 5.04
C ASN A 78 3.65 -11.45 3.97
N LEU A 79 3.26 -10.20 4.28
CA LEU A 79 3.56 -9.02 3.49
C LEU A 79 4.78 -8.33 4.09
#